data_AF-A0AA88EAB1-F1
#
_entry.id   AF-A0AA88EAB1-F1
#
_cell.length_a   1.000
_cell.length_b   1.000
_cell.length_c   1.000
_cell.angle_alpha   90.00
_cell.angle_beta   90.00
_cell.angle_gamma   90.00
#
_symmetry.space_group_name_H-M   'P 1'
#
loop_
_entity.id
_entity.type
_entity.pdbx_description
1 polymer ?
#
loop_
_entity_poly.entity_id
_entity_poly.type
_entity_poly.pdbx_seq_one_letter_code
_entity_poly.pdbx_strand_id
1 'polypeptide(L)' 'MRRKCAEDGLKTTGEGLEWGVLFGFGPGLSVETVVLHSVAI' A
#
# COMPACT_ATOMS: atom_id res chain seq x y z
N MET A 1 -6.79 -0.35 3.66
CA MET A 1 -6.77 -0.26 2.19
C MET A 1 -7.77 -1.23 1.58
N ARG A 2 -7.48 -2.53 1.45
CA ARG A 2 -8.36 -3.53 0.80
C ARG A 2 -9.87 -3.38 1.02
N ARG A 3 -10.34 -3.50 2.26
CA ARG A 3 -11.79 -3.44 2.58
C ARG A 3 -12.44 -2.12 2.17
N LYS A 4 -11.80 -0.99 2.52
CA LYS A 4 -12.28 0.34 2.14
C LYS A 4 -12.31 0.51 0.62
N CYS A 5 -11.25 0.10 -0.08
CA CYS A 5 -11.20 0.18 -1.54
C CYS A 5 -12.31 -0.64 -2.21
N ALA A 6 -12.69 -1.79 -1.63
CA ALA A 6 -13.81 -2.60 -2.11
C ALA A 6 -15.16 -1.92 -1.84
N GLU A 7 -15.35 -1.34 -0.66
CA GLU A 7 -16.55 -0.53 -0.31
C GLU A 7 -16.68 0.71 -1.22
N ASP A 8 -15.56 1.33 -1.60
CA ASP A 8 -15.49 2.52 -2.48
C ASP A 8 -15.48 2.17 -4.00
N GLY A 9 -15.53 0.89 -4.37
CA GLY A 9 -15.57 0.45 -5.77
C GLY A 9 -14.30 0.75 -6.59
N LEU A 10 -13.14 0.82 -5.93
CA LEU A 10 -11.86 1.12 -6.58
C LEU A 10 -11.31 -0.11 -7.33
N LYS A 11 -10.45 0.15 -8.32
CA LYS A 11 -9.90 -0.90 -9.20
C LYS A 11 -8.87 -1.82 -8.55
N THR A 12 -8.11 -1.30 -7.56
CA THR A 12 -6.99 -2.02 -6.95
C THR A 12 -6.98 -1.86 -5.45
N THR A 13 -6.34 -2.81 -4.77
CA THR A 13 -6.15 -2.80 -3.32
C THR A 13 -5.26 -1.66 -2.83
N GLY A 14 -4.58 -0.97 -3.74
CA GLY A 14 -3.73 0.21 -3.50
C GLY A 14 -4.47 1.52 -3.73
N GLU A 15 -5.75 1.59 -3.34
CA GLU A 15 -6.57 2.80 -3.50
C GLU A 15 -6.74 3.25 -4.96
N GLY A 16 -6.79 2.26 -5.87
CA GLY A 16 -6.90 2.49 -7.32
C GLY A 16 -5.57 2.76 -8.03
N LEU A 17 -4.46 2.82 -7.29
CA LEU A 17 -3.11 2.95 -7.85
C LEU A 17 -2.45 1.58 -8.01
N GLU A 18 -1.50 1.48 -8.94
CA GLU A 18 -0.79 0.23 -9.22
C GLU A 18 0.36 -0.03 -8.24
N TRP A 19 1.09 1.02 -7.85
CA TRP A 19 2.29 0.94 -7.03
C TRP A 19 2.15 1.76 -5.75
N GLY A 20 2.81 1.30 -4.69
CA GLY A 20 2.92 2.02 -3.42
C GLY A 20 4.27 1.79 -2.75
N VAL A 21 4.53 2.55 -1.69
CA VAL A 21 5.71 2.38 -0.84
C VAL A 21 5.28 2.22 0.61
N LEU A 22 5.94 1.31 1.32
CA LEU A 22 5.81 1.15 2.77
C LEU A 22 7.14 1.53 3.43
N PHE A 23 7.05 2.35 4.48
CA PHE A 23 8.17 2.72 5.32
C PHE A 23 8.03 2.10 6.71
N GLY A 24 9.06 1.37 7.15
CA GLY A 24 9.24 0.91 8.52
C GLY A 24 10.28 1.77 9.24
N PHE A 25 9.97 2.23 10.45
CA PHE A 25 10.88 3.06 11.27
C PHE A 25 11.27 2.30 12.53
N GLY A 26 12.58 2.18 12.79
CA GLY A 26 13.13 1.43 13.91
C GLY A 26 14.09 2.25 14.78
N PRO A 27 14.46 1.74 15.98
CA PRO A 27 15.40 2.41 16.87
C PRO A 27 16.76 2.65 16.19
N GLY A 28 17.31 3.85 16.37
CA GLY A 28 18.46 4.38 15.63
C GLY A 28 18.00 5.40 14.58
N LEU A 29 18.63 5.37 13.40
CA LEU A 29 18.22 6.13 12.20
C LEU A 29 17.97 5.15 11.04
N SER A 30 17.19 4.10 11.30
CA SER A 30 16.92 3.04 10.33
C SER A 30 15.56 3.23 9.68
N VAL A 31 15.54 3.19 8.35
CA VAL A 31 14.32 3.23 7.53
C VAL A 31 14.32 2.01 6.61
N GLU A 32 13.33 1.14 6.78
CA GLU A 32 13.07 0.04 5.86
C GLU A 32 12.08 0.51 4.80
N THR A 33 12.38 0.28 3.53
CA THR A 33 11.54 0.71 2.40
C THR A 33 11.18 -0.50 1.54
N VAL A 34 9.87 -0.73 1.37
CA VAL A 34 9.35 -1.81 0.51
C VAL A 34 8.49 -1.21 -0.60
N VAL A 35 8.79 -1.56 -1.84
CA VAL A 35 7.93 -1.26 -2.99
C VAL A 35 6.83 -2.31 -3.07
N LEU A 36 5.58 -1.86 -3.21
CA LEU A 36 4.39 -2.70 -3.25
C LEU A 36 3.76 -2.64 -4.62
N HIS A 37 3.43 -3.80 -5.18
CA HIS A 37 2.52 -3.93 -6.32
C HIS A 37 1.12 -4.23 -5.81
N SER A 38 0.13 -3.47 -6.28
CA SER A 38 -1.27 -3.65 -5.91
C SER A 38 -1.90 -4.82 -6.67
N VAL A 39 -3.01 -5.34 -6.14
CA VAL A 39 -3.80 -6.39 -6.79
C VAL A 39 -5.16 -5.81 -7.17
N ALA A 40 -5.79 -6.34 -8.22
CA ALA A 40 -7.19 -6.04 -8.51
C ALA A 40 -8.10 -6.42 -7.32
N ILE A 41 -9.19 -5.67 -7.14
CA ILE A 41 -10.22 -5.94 -6.12
C ILE A 41 -11.27 -6.90 -6.65
#